data_AF-A0AB32W3P8-F1
#
_entry.id   AF-A0AB32W3P8-F1
#
_cell.length_a   1.000
_cell.length_b   1.000
_cell.length_c   1.000
_cell.angle_alpha   90.00
_cell.angle_beta   90.00
_cell.angle_gamma   90.00
#
_symmetry.space_group_name_H-M   'P 1'
#
loop_
_entity.id
_entity.type
_entity.pdbx_description
1 polymer ?
#
loop_
_entity_poly.entity_id
_entity_poly.type
_entity_poly.pdbx_seq_one_letter_code
_entity_poly.pdbx_strand_id
1 'polypeptide(L)'
;MASSALDALVACAKAIQDENLTLADSLLERIWNLAADQSCPERSDVVKYFAEALVRRAYGISSASAYFTLLTPSPINFLHNFSCDAINTACMGKKRLHLITFLFRPLCYWRYLFRSLANASGDFLSVRVSVIVSPFLEKIVKFQQEKSKHDLTTAAMERGIKLEDLRVVYANSLGDVDASKADFTRTTDEAVIVYYHCKLHQLLADARVMERELLKLRQINPEIVIIEEQYADHNDSNFIKRLEKSFQYYFNFLEFYEFMYCRPQIVNIVGCEGTDRLERHQTLAQWRSLLRANGLLPVPLAPDIGSGDIEDNGCVVFQNDDGLLHFTSAWKLTDAVDHFNPISYNPIQGFNPNPALEDTVRTLQVDRQDPESLTASRQKMPIARRPH
;
A
#
# COMPACT_ATOMS: atom_id res chain seq x y z
N MET A 1 -24.12 11.20 12.65
CA MET A 1 -23.65 11.32 11.25
C MET A 1 -22.72 10.17 10.87
N ALA A 2 -21.54 10.03 11.49
CA ALA A 2 -20.63 8.90 11.20
C ALA A 2 -21.24 7.52 11.55
N SER A 3 -21.70 7.36 12.79
CA SER A 3 -22.33 6.10 13.24
C SER A 3 -23.57 5.74 12.42
N SER A 4 -24.43 6.71 12.11
CA SER A 4 -25.63 6.46 11.28
C SER A 4 -25.31 6.01 9.85
N ALA A 5 -24.23 6.53 9.25
CA ALA A 5 -23.77 6.10 7.93
C ALA A 5 -23.17 4.67 8.00
N LEU A 6 -22.35 4.39 9.01
CA LEU A 6 -21.80 3.06 9.25
C LEU A 6 -22.89 2.01 9.44
N ASP A 7 -23.90 2.30 10.27
CA ASP A 7 -25.01 1.38 10.54
C ASP A 7 -25.77 1.03 9.26
N ALA A 8 -26.01 2.02 8.40
CA ALA A 8 -26.67 1.80 7.11
C ALA A 8 -25.80 0.99 6.13
N LEU A 9 -24.49 1.28 6.08
CA LEU A 9 -23.52 0.51 5.28
C LEU A 9 -23.44 -0.96 5.73
N VAL A 10 -23.36 -1.21 7.04
CA VAL A 10 -23.34 -2.56 7.61
C VAL A 10 -24.65 -3.30 7.33
N ALA A 11 -25.80 -2.63 7.47
CA ALA A 11 -27.09 -3.22 7.13
C ALA A 11 -27.16 -3.58 5.64
N CYS A 12 -26.66 -2.71 4.75
CA CYS A 12 -26.63 -2.96 3.32
C CYS A 12 -25.71 -4.14 2.97
N ALA A 13 -24.54 -4.20 3.61
CA ALA A 13 -23.59 -5.30 3.46
C ALA A 13 -24.20 -6.65 3.85
N LYS A 14 -24.94 -6.70 4.97
CA LYS A 14 -25.67 -7.90 5.40
C LYS A 14 -26.78 -8.28 4.42
N ALA A 15 -27.56 -7.31 3.95
CA ALA A 15 -28.59 -7.54 2.94
C ALA A 15 -28.01 -8.12 1.63
N ILE A 16 -26.81 -7.68 1.22
CA ILE A 16 -26.10 -8.25 0.07
C ILE A 16 -25.64 -9.69 0.36
N GLN A 17 -25.12 -9.99 1.56
CA GLN A 17 -24.76 -11.36 1.96
C GLN A 17 -25.96 -12.31 1.98
N ASP A 18 -27.12 -11.80 2.39
CA ASP A 18 -28.40 -12.52 2.45
C ASP A 18 -29.12 -12.59 1.09
N GLU A 19 -28.49 -12.11 0.01
CA GLU A 19 -29.06 -12.02 -1.35
C GLU A 19 -30.38 -11.19 -1.43
N ASN A 20 -30.65 -10.35 -0.43
CA ASN A 20 -31.83 -9.49 -0.39
C ASN A 20 -31.56 -8.14 -1.06
N LEU A 21 -31.54 -8.16 -2.39
CA LEU A 21 -31.23 -6.98 -3.21
C LEU A 21 -32.25 -5.84 -3.08
N THR A 22 -33.53 -6.16 -2.84
CA THR A 22 -34.56 -5.13 -2.63
C THR A 22 -34.29 -4.33 -1.37
N LEU A 23 -33.92 -5.01 -0.28
CA LEU A 23 -33.51 -4.34 0.95
C LEU A 23 -32.20 -3.57 0.72
N ALA A 24 -31.21 -4.17 0.05
CA ALA A 24 -29.96 -3.51 -0.26
C ALA A 24 -30.15 -2.21 -1.06
N ASP A 25 -31.03 -2.20 -2.07
CA ASP A 25 -31.34 -1.00 -2.87
C ASP A 25 -31.95 0.12 -2.03
N SER A 26 -32.92 -0.21 -1.16
CA SER A 26 -33.51 0.77 -0.23
C SER A 26 -32.50 1.32 0.78
N LEU A 27 -31.54 0.48 1.21
CA LEU A 27 -30.47 0.90 2.11
C LEU A 27 -29.45 1.77 1.39
N LEU A 28 -29.13 1.49 0.12
CA LEU A 28 -28.29 2.35 -0.71
C LEU A 28 -28.89 3.74 -0.85
N GLU A 29 -30.19 3.87 -1.13
CA GLU A 29 -30.88 5.17 -1.17
C GLU A 29 -30.71 5.93 0.16
N ARG A 30 -30.90 5.24 1.29
CA ARG A 30 -30.66 5.82 2.62
C ARG A 30 -29.21 6.25 2.81
N ILE A 31 -28.24 5.46 2.38
CA ILE A 31 -26.80 5.78 2.45
C ILE A 31 -26.49 7.05 1.64
N TRP A 32 -27.07 7.21 0.45
CA TRP A 32 -26.89 8.41 -0.38
C TRP A 32 -27.40 9.68 0.30
N ASN A 33 -28.57 9.60 0.96
CA ASN A 33 -29.09 10.72 1.75
C ASN A 33 -28.17 11.05 2.93
N LEU A 34 -27.72 10.03 3.67
CA LEU A 34 -26.76 10.23 4.77
C LEU A 34 -25.41 10.79 4.30
N ALA A 35 -24.97 10.46 3.09
CA ALA A 35 -23.79 11.05 2.48
C ALA A 35 -23.99 12.53 2.16
N ALA A 36 -25.16 12.91 1.65
CA ALA A 36 -25.51 14.31 1.36
C ALA A 36 -25.60 15.17 2.63
N ASP A 37 -26.00 14.57 3.75
CA ASP A 37 -26.11 15.27 5.04
C ASP A 37 -24.75 15.46 5.75
N GLN A 38 -23.64 14.93 5.22
CA GLN A 38 -22.33 15.14 5.84
C GLN A 38 -21.89 16.60 5.72
N SER A 39 -21.42 17.17 6.83
CA SER A 39 -20.98 18.57 6.90
C SER A 39 -19.68 18.86 6.16
N CYS A 40 -18.92 17.81 5.81
CA CYS A 40 -17.60 17.87 5.20
C CYS A 40 -17.64 17.09 3.87
N PRO A 41 -17.24 17.70 2.74
CA PRO A 41 -17.24 17.05 1.42
C PRO A 41 -16.46 15.73 1.39
N GLU A 42 -15.31 15.68 2.05
CA GLU A 42 -14.44 14.50 2.13
C GLU A 42 -15.16 13.35 2.83
N ARG A 43 -15.81 13.61 3.97
CA ARG A 43 -16.66 12.62 4.66
C ARG A 43 -17.85 12.18 3.82
N SER A 44 -18.48 13.10 3.08
CA SER A 44 -19.55 12.77 2.12
C SER A 44 -19.05 11.77 1.10
N ASP A 45 -17.88 12.03 0.52
CA ASP A 45 -17.30 11.20 -0.52
C ASP A 45 -16.80 9.84 -0.01
N VAL A 46 -16.25 9.76 1.22
CA VAL A 46 -15.95 8.47 1.86
C VAL A 46 -17.20 7.59 1.91
N VAL A 47 -18.32 8.11 2.40
CA VAL A 47 -19.59 7.34 2.46
C VAL A 47 -20.01 6.88 1.07
N LYS A 48 -19.88 7.73 0.03
CA LYS A 48 -20.19 7.36 -1.36
C LYS A 48 -19.25 6.28 -1.90
N TYR A 49 -17.97 6.30 -1.55
CA TYR A 49 -17.01 5.28 -1.99
C TYR A 49 -17.33 3.91 -1.38
N PHE A 50 -17.76 3.87 -0.12
CA PHE A 50 -18.25 2.64 0.49
C PHE A 50 -19.54 2.13 -0.18
N ALA A 51 -20.48 3.02 -0.51
CA ALA A 51 -21.67 2.66 -1.27
C ALA A 51 -21.31 2.09 -2.66
N GLU A 52 -20.40 2.73 -3.39
CA GLU A 52 -19.88 2.24 -4.67
C GLU A 52 -19.27 0.83 -4.51
N ALA A 53 -18.46 0.63 -3.47
CA ALA A 53 -17.79 -0.64 -3.24
C ALA A 53 -18.78 -1.78 -2.92
N LEU A 54 -19.85 -1.50 -2.18
CA LEU A 54 -20.95 -2.46 -1.92
C LEU A 54 -21.67 -2.84 -3.21
N VAL A 55 -21.96 -1.88 -4.08
CA VAL A 55 -22.56 -2.15 -5.40
C VAL A 55 -21.63 -3.04 -6.22
N ARG A 56 -20.34 -2.70 -6.33
CA ARG A 56 -19.36 -3.52 -7.05
C ARG A 56 -19.29 -4.95 -6.52
N ARG A 57 -19.33 -5.12 -5.19
CA ARG A 57 -19.38 -6.43 -4.54
C ARG A 57 -20.61 -7.23 -4.98
N ALA A 58 -21.80 -6.64 -4.89
CA ALA A 58 -23.06 -7.30 -5.24
C ALA A 58 -23.07 -7.80 -6.70
N TYR A 59 -22.46 -7.03 -7.61
CA TYR A 59 -22.36 -7.39 -9.04
C TYR A 59 -21.09 -8.19 -9.40
N GLY A 60 -20.20 -8.49 -8.46
CA GLY A 60 -18.94 -9.18 -8.76
C GLY A 60 -17.99 -8.40 -9.67
N ILE A 61 -18.05 -7.07 -9.64
CA ILE A 61 -17.23 -6.21 -10.49
C ILE A 61 -15.87 -5.99 -9.83
N SER A 62 -14.92 -6.85 -10.17
CA SER A 62 -13.52 -6.71 -9.78
C SER A 62 -12.89 -5.47 -10.44
N SER A 63 -12.16 -4.67 -9.66
CA SER A 63 -11.51 -3.46 -10.15
C SER A 63 -10.04 -3.72 -10.48
N ALA A 64 -9.63 -3.46 -11.73
CA ALA A 64 -8.21 -3.33 -12.07
C ALA A 64 -7.56 -2.07 -11.43
N SER A 65 -8.33 -1.24 -10.70
CA SER A 65 -7.86 0.07 -10.22
C SER A 65 -6.91 0.02 -9.02
N ALA A 66 -6.73 -1.12 -8.36
CA ALA A 66 -5.79 -1.23 -7.23
C ALA A 66 -4.34 -0.92 -7.68
N TYR A 67 -4.02 -1.13 -8.96
CA TYR A 67 -2.71 -0.78 -9.51
C TYR A 67 -2.51 0.73 -9.72
N PHE A 68 -3.56 1.57 -9.69
CA PHE A 68 -3.39 3.02 -9.84
C PHE A 68 -2.77 3.67 -8.58
N THR A 69 -2.97 3.08 -7.39
CA THR A 69 -2.35 3.52 -6.13
C THR A 69 -0.82 3.50 -6.21
N LEU A 70 -0.23 2.73 -7.12
CA LEU A 70 1.23 2.58 -7.30
C LEU A 70 1.92 3.69 -8.10
N LEU A 71 1.18 4.53 -8.83
CA LEU A 71 1.75 5.53 -9.75
C LEU A 71 1.80 6.94 -9.19
N THR A 72 0.93 7.22 -8.24
CA THR A 72 0.89 8.50 -7.59
C THR A 72 1.53 8.27 -6.22
N PRO A 73 2.72 8.85 -5.94
CA PRO A 73 3.34 8.69 -4.64
C PRO A 73 2.34 9.17 -3.60
N SER A 74 2.06 8.34 -2.60
CA SER A 74 1.26 8.77 -1.47
C SER A 74 1.78 10.15 -1.01
N PRO A 75 0.91 11.13 -0.74
CA PRO A 75 1.32 12.45 -0.27
C PRO A 75 2.01 12.39 1.09
N ILE A 76 2.03 11.21 1.71
CA ILE A 76 3.04 10.72 2.65
C ILE A 76 4.43 10.79 1.98
N ASN A 77 4.86 12.01 1.66
CA ASN A 77 6.15 12.38 1.10
C ASN A 77 7.13 12.70 2.22
N PHE A 78 6.90 12.19 3.42
CA PHE A 78 7.83 12.29 4.50
C PHE A 78 8.73 11.06 4.43
N LEU A 79 9.86 11.18 3.71
CA LEU A 79 11.05 10.61 4.34
C LEU A 79 11.22 11.42 5.61
N HIS A 80 10.69 10.91 6.71
CA HIS A 80 10.99 11.50 7.99
C HIS A 80 12.48 11.28 8.28
N ASN A 81 13.07 12.17 9.09
CA ASN A 81 14.51 12.17 9.41
C ASN A 81 15.03 10.78 9.81
N PHE A 82 14.21 9.97 10.48
CA PHE A 82 14.56 8.63 10.97
C PHE A 82 14.84 7.59 9.89
N SER A 83 14.14 7.60 8.75
CA SER A 83 14.43 6.68 7.64
C SER A 83 15.81 6.98 7.07
N CYS A 84 16.13 8.27 6.98
CA CYS A 84 17.42 8.74 6.54
C CYS A 84 18.55 8.40 7.54
N ASP A 85 18.32 8.46 8.84
CA ASP A 85 19.32 8.07 9.85
C ASP A 85 19.65 6.58 9.81
N ALA A 86 18.64 5.74 9.61
CA ALA A 86 18.83 4.30 9.43
C ALA A 86 19.61 3.99 8.14
N ILE A 87 19.32 4.68 7.04
CA ILE A 87 20.06 4.62 5.78
C ILE A 87 21.51 5.06 5.98
N ASN A 88 21.73 6.21 6.63
CA ASN A 88 23.05 6.77 6.90
C ASN A 88 23.89 5.78 7.71
N THR A 89 23.29 5.19 8.75
CA THR A 89 23.93 4.17 9.59
C THR A 89 24.33 2.95 8.76
N ALA A 90 23.47 2.48 7.86
CA ALA A 90 23.77 1.37 6.95
C ALA A 90 24.88 1.70 5.93
N CYS A 91 25.04 2.97 5.58
CA CYS A 91 26.05 3.46 4.65
C CYS A 91 27.40 3.82 5.31
N MET A 92 27.52 3.77 6.65
CA MET A 92 28.77 4.15 7.33
C MET A 92 29.94 3.26 6.87
N GLY A 93 31.03 3.90 6.42
CA GLY A 93 32.23 3.22 5.93
C GLY A 93 32.09 2.61 4.52
N LYS A 94 30.95 2.81 3.85
CA LYS A 94 30.69 2.35 2.49
C LYS A 94 30.96 3.48 1.49
N LYS A 95 31.34 3.10 0.27
CA LYS A 95 31.62 4.06 -0.82
C LYS A 95 30.49 4.12 -1.85
N ARG A 96 29.63 3.11 -1.85
CA ARG A 96 28.54 2.96 -2.81
C ARG A 96 27.25 2.62 -2.09
N LEU A 97 26.13 3.13 -2.59
CA LEU A 97 24.78 2.79 -2.15
C LEU A 97 23.97 2.28 -3.34
N HIS A 98 23.36 1.10 -3.18
CA HIS A 98 22.30 0.60 -4.03
C HIS A 98 20.96 0.69 -3.29
N LEU A 99 20.10 1.60 -3.74
CA LEU A 99 18.72 1.69 -3.26
C LEU A 99 17.78 0.90 -4.18
N ILE A 100 17.11 -0.11 -3.64
CA ILE A 100 16.03 -0.85 -4.30
C ILE A 100 14.70 -0.35 -3.75
N THR A 101 13.78 0.11 -4.60
CA THR A 101 12.51 0.72 -4.17
C THR A 101 11.36 0.39 -5.13
N PHE A 102 10.12 0.65 -4.72
CA PHE A 102 8.90 0.37 -5.50
C PHE A 102 8.18 1.61 -6.02
N LEU A 103 8.77 2.80 -5.85
CA LEU A 103 8.15 4.06 -6.25
C LEU A 103 9.11 4.97 -7.00
N PHE A 104 8.57 5.69 -8.00
CA PHE A 104 9.19 6.93 -8.46
C PHE A 104 8.86 8.05 -7.50
N ARG A 105 9.90 8.73 -7.01
CA ARG A 105 9.75 9.79 -6.04
C ARG A 105 9.99 11.16 -6.70
N PRO A 106 9.25 12.21 -6.28
CA PRO A 106 9.45 13.55 -6.79
C PRO A 106 10.84 14.11 -6.43
N LEU A 107 11.29 15.14 -7.14
CA LEU A 107 12.59 15.80 -6.90
C LEU A 107 12.88 16.15 -5.43
N CYS A 108 11.87 16.62 -4.68
CA CYS A 108 12.03 16.98 -3.27
C CYS A 108 12.50 15.80 -2.41
N TYR A 109 12.03 14.57 -2.70
CA TYR A 109 12.47 13.36 -2.02
C TYR A 109 13.97 13.11 -2.24
N TRP A 110 14.43 13.18 -3.49
CA TRP A 110 15.84 12.93 -3.81
C TRP A 110 16.76 13.95 -3.15
N ARG A 111 16.37 15.23 -3.16
CA ARG A 111 17.12 16.29 -2.47
C ARG A 111 17.26 16.03 -0.99
N TYR A 112 16.20 15.56 -0.36
CA TYR A 112 16.19 15.27 1.06
C TYR A 112 17.07 14.07 1.41
N LEU A 113 16.91 12.96 0.68
CA LEU A 113 17.76 11.77 0.83
C LEU A 113 19.24 12.09 0.66
N PHE A 114 19.60 12.78 -0.43
CA PHE A 114 21.00 13.13 -0.71
C PHE A 114 21.56 14.18 0.25
N ARG A 115 20.74 15.10 0.75
CA ARG A 115 21.14 15.99 1.84
C ARG A 115 21.53 15.19 3.07
N SER A 116 20.73 14.19 3.45
CA SER A 116 21.04 13.37 4.62
C SER A 116 22.30 12.52 4.43
N LEU A 117 22.41 11.86 3.28
CA LEU A 117 23.57 11.05 2.94
C LEU A 117 24.87 11.88 2.95
N ALA A 118 24.88 13.05 2.32
CA ALA A 118 26.05 13.91 2.28
C ALA A 118 26.52 14.38 3.67
N ASN A 119 25.61 14.51 4.64
CA ASN A 119 25.97 14.84 6.01
C ASN A 119 26.60 13.66 6.77
N ALA A 120 26.28 12.43 6.37
CA ALA A 120 26.73 11.22 7.06
C ALA A 120 27.99 10.58 6.44
N SER A 121 28.13 10.61 5.12
CA SER A 121 29.28 10.06 4.40
C SER A 121 30.33 11.14 4.16
N GLY A 122 31.43 11.11 4.93
CA GLY A 122 32.54 12.07 4.80
C GLY A 122 33.38 11.96 3.52
N ASP A 123 33.26 10.86 2.77
CA ASP A 123 33.97 10.60 1.52
C ASP A 123 33.00 10.30 0.37
N PHE A 124 33.37 10.71 -0.85
CA PHE A 124 32.62 10.57 -2.12
C PHE A 124 31.75 9.30 -2.21
N LEU A 125 30.44 9.46 -1.97
CA LEU A 125 29.45 8.40 -2.12
C LEU A 125 28.94 8.37 -3.58
N SER A 126 28.88 7.18 -4.16
CA SER A 126 28.15 6.95 -5.39
C SER A 126 26.87 6.18 -5.15
N VAL A 127 25.83 6.47 -5.95
CA VAL A 127 24.49 5.92 -5.75
C VAL A 127 24.00 5.29 -7.04
N ARG A 128 23.46 4.08 -6.94
CA ARG A 128 22.59 3.48 -7.97
C ARG A 128 21.22 3.20 -7.40
N VAL A 129 20.20 3.38 -8.23
CA VAL A 129 18.80 3.17 -7.84
C VAL A 129 18.16 2.12 -8.75
N SER A 130 17.45 1.17 -8.17
CA SER A 130 16.60 0.22 -8.89
C SER A 130 15.16 0.37 -8.44
N VAL A 131 14.28 0.76 -9.38
CA VAL A 131 12.85 0.94 -9.13
C VAL A 131 12.11 -0.26 -9.70
N ILE A 132 11.49 -1.05 -8.83
CA ILE A 132 10.65 -2.20 -9.19
C ILE A 132 9.23 -1.70 -9.45
N VAL A 133 8.70 -2.00 -10.63
CA VAL A 133 7.45 -1.42 -11.13
C VAL A 133 6.61 -2.51 -11.75
N SER A 134 5.31 -2.55 -11.41
CA SER A 134 4.40 -3.48 -12.08
C SER A 134 4.40 -3.27 -13.60
N PRO A 135 4.51 -4.33 -14.42
CA PRO A 135 4.43 -4.22 -15.88
C PRO A 135 3.16 -3.50 -16.38
N PHE A 136 2.08 -3.53 -15.60
CA PHE A 136 0.85 -2.79 -15.91
C PHE A 136 1.09 -1.27 -16.06
N LEU A 137 2.10 -0.74 -15.39
CA LEU A 137 2.43 0.68 -15.33
C LEU A 137 3.49 1.09 -16.34
N GLU A 138 3.99 0.16 -17.16
CA GLU A 138 5.14 0.37 -18.04
C GLU A 138 4.98 1.59 -18.94
N LYS A 139 3.82 1.74 -19.58
CA LYS A 139 3.56 2.88 -20.48
C LYS A 139 3.63 4.23 -19.77
N ILE A 140 3.10 4.29 -18.54
CA ILE A 140 3.05 5.53 -17.76
C ILE A 140 4.44 5.86 -17.21
N VAL A 141 5.15 4.84 -16.70
CA VAL A 141 6.50 5.01 -16.18
C VAL A 141 7.50 5.40 -17.27
N LYS A 142 7.43 4.83 -18.46
CA LYS A 142 8.27 5.25 -19.59
C LYS A 142 8.14 6.74 -19.91
N PHE A 143 6.94 7.33 -19.73
CA PHE A 143 6.73 8.76 -19.93
C PHE A 143 7.38 9.61 -18.83
N GLN A 144 7.45 9.12 -17.59
CA GLN A 144 7.99 9.84 -16.43
C GLN A 144 9.49 9.58 -16.18
N GLN A 145 10.06 8.56 -16.82
CA GLN A 145 11.40 8.07 -16.53
C GLN A 145 12.48 9.13 -16.77
N GLU A 146 12.41 9.88 -17.88
CA GLU A 146 13.41 10.91 -18.20
C GLU A 146 13.38 12.06 -17.19
N LYS A 147 12.17 12.51 -16.81
CA LYS A 147 12.02 13.51 -15.75
C LYS A 147 12.59 13.00 -14.42
N SER A 148 12.27 11.76 -14.04
CA SER A 148 12.75 11.15 -12.80
C SER A 148 14.28 11.02 -12.78
N LYS A 149 14.88 10.67 -13.92
CA LYS A 149 16.33 10.60 -14.09
C LYS A 149 16.96 11.98 -13.97
N HIS A 150 16.37 12.99 -14.61
CA HIS A 150 16.83 14.37 -14.50
C HIS A 150 16.75 14.88 -13.06
N ASP A 151 15.62 14.64 -12.38
CA ASP A 151 15.39 15.06 -10.99
C ASP A 151 16.42 14.41 -10.04
N LEU A 152 16.60 13.09 -10.15
CA LEU A 152 17.58 12.33 -9.37
C LEU A 152 19.02 12.81 -9.63
N THR A 153 19.38 13.04 -10.89
CA THR A 153 20.72 13.53 -11.27
C THR A 153 20.98 14.92 -10.68
N THR A 154 19.99 15.81 -10.77
CA THR A 154 20.07 17.17 -10.25
C THR A 154 20.27 17.17 -8.75
N ALA A 155 19.46 16.41 -8.02
CA ALA A 155 19.56 16.31 -6.57
C ALA A 155 20.90 15.72 -6.08
N ALA A 156 21.45 14.75 -6.82
CA ALA A 156 22.76 14.16 -6.52
C ALA A 156 23.90 15.18 -6.75
N MET A 157 23.85 15.90 -7.89
CA MET A 157 24.84 16.93 -8.23
C MET A 157 24.87 18.07 -7.21
N GLU A 158 23.70 18.53 -6.73
CA GLU A 158 23.57 19.55 -5.68
C GLU A 158 24.32 19.19 -4.37
N ARG A 159 24.65 17.90 -4.17
CA ARG A 159 25.30 17.38 -2.97
C ARG A 159 26.68 16.75 -3.24
N GLY A 160 27.19 16.86 -4.47
CA GLY A 160 28.47 16.24 -4.84
C GLY A 160 28.45 14.71 -4.85
N ILE A 161 27.27 14.10 -4.90
CA ILE A 161 27.08 12.64 -4.97
C ILE A 161 27.11 12.20 -6.43
N LYS A 162 27.82 11.11 -6.74
CA LYS A 162 27.85 10.55 -8.09
C LYS A 162 26.67 9.60 -8.30
N LEU A 163 25.76 9.94 -9.21
CA LEU A 163 24.75 8.99 -9.68
C LEU A 163 25.37 8.03 -10.71
N GLU A 164 25.39 6.73 -10.42
CA GLU A 164 25.92 5.69 -11.31
C GLU A 164 24.87 5.15 -12.28
N ASP A 165 23.68 4.84 -11.78
CA ASP A 165 22.60 4.22 -12.56
C ASP A 165 21.22 4.54 -11.96
N LEU A 166 20.22 4.67 -12.82
CA LEU A 166 18.79 4.61 -12.47
C LEU A 166 18.15 3.55 -13.36
N ARG A 167 17.86 2.40 -12.75
CA ARG A 167 17.29 1.25 -13.43
C ARG A 167 15.82 1.09 -13.08
N VAL A 168 15.00 0.89 -14.11
CA VAL A 168 13.59 0.54 -13.97
C VAL A 168 13.43 -0.94 -14.30
N VAL A 169 12.88 -1.71 -13.37
CA VAL A 169 12.72 -3.15 -13.48
C VAL A 169 11.23 -3.48 -13.46
N TYR A 170 10.72 -3.98 -14.59
CA TYR A 170 9.30 -4.31 -14.71
C TYR A 170 9.00 -5.70 -14.14
N ALA A 171 8.46 -5.73 -12.91
CA ALA A 171 8.04 -6.92 -12.16
C ALA A 171 6.96 -6.54 -11.12
N ASN A 172 6.05 -7.46 -10.79
CA ASN A 172 5.00 -7.20 -9.80
C ASN A 172 5.49 -7.20 -8.35
N SER A 173 6.61 -7.87 -8.10
CA SER A 173 7.27 -8.04 -6.80
C SER A 173 8.79 -8.19 -7.02
N LEU A 174 9.60 -8.04 -5.97
CA LEU A 174 11.04 -8.34 -6.01
C LEU A 174 11.28 -9.83 -6.28
N GLY A 175 10.42 -10.70 -5.71
CA GLY A 175 10.40 -12.14 -5.92
C GLY A 175 10.24 -12.55 -7.38
N ASP A 176 9.56 -11.73 -8.19
CA ASP A 176 9.35 -11.98 -9.63
C ASP A 176 10.43 -11.35 -10.53
N VAL A 177 11.46 -10.72 -9.95
CA VAL A 177 12.55 -10.13 -10.72
C VAL A 177 13.47 -11.23 -11.27
N ASP A 178 13.48 -11.32 -12.60
CA ASP A 178 14.41 -12.14 -13.37
C ASP A 178 15.85 -11.63 -13.18
N ALA A 179 16.78 -12.54 -12.89
CA ALA A 179 18.20 -12.24 -12.72
C ALA A 179 18.84 -11.60 -13.96
N SER A 180 18.31 -11.89 -15.15
CA SER A 180 18.76 -11.25 -16.40
C SER A 180 18.34 -9.78 -16.52
N LYS A 181 17.26 -9.38 -15.82
CA LYS A 181 16.71 -8.02 -15.87
C LYS A 181 17.32 -7.11 -14.81
N ALA A 182 17.73 -7.67 -13.67
CA ALA A 182 18.46 -6.94 -12.65
C ALA A 182 19.42 -7.86 -11.91
N ASP A 183 20.66 -7.40 -11.81
CA ASP A 183 21.66 -8.00 -10.95
C ASP A 183 21.77 -7.18 -9.65
N PHE A 184 21.36 -7.81 -8.55
CA PHE A 184 21.45 -7.27 -7.20
C PHE A 184 22.71 -7.72 -6.47
N THR A 185 23.67 -8.34 -7.16
CA THR A 185 24.98 -8.62 -6.58
C THR A 185 25.64 -7.31 -6.13
N ARG A 186 26.37 -7.39 -5.02
CA ARG A 186 27.05 -6.26 -4.40
C ARG A 186 28.56 -6.48 -4.33
N THR A 187 29.30 -5.38 -4.40
CA THR A 187 30.71 -5.36 -4.00
C THR A 187 30.83 -5.19 -2.48
N THR A 188 31.98 -5.50 -1.87
CA THR A 188 32.19 -5.34 -0.42
C THR A 188 31.95 -3.92 0.08
N ASP A 189 32.27 -2.93 -0.75
CA ASP A 189 32.19 -1.49 -0.43
C ASP A 189 30.82 -0.87 -0.74
N GLU A 190 29.83 -1.68 -1.14
CA GLU A 190 28.47 -1.25 -1.46
C GLU A 190 27.51 -1.60 -0.31
N ALA A 191 26.70 -0.63 0.11
CA ALA A 191 25.51 -0.84 0.92
C ALA A 191 24.30 -1.09 0.01
N VAL A 192 23.52 -2.11 0.28
CA VAL A 192 22.26 -2.42 -0.39
C VAL A 192 21.12 -2.19 0.58
N ILE A 193 20.16 -1.36 0.17
CA ILE A 193 18.99 -1.01 0.97
C ILE A 193 17.74 -1.34 0.16
N VAL A 194 16.78 -2.02 0.79
CA VAL A 194 15.46 -2.25 0.18
C VAL A 194 14.42 -1.42 0.90
N TYR A 195 13.73 -0.55 0.17
CA TYR A 195 12.69 0.35 0.69
C TYR A 195 11.33 -0.05 0.13
N TYR A 196 10.49 -0.60 0.99
CA TYR A 196 9.07 -0.85 0.73
C TYR A 196 8.23 0.35 1.18
N HIS A 197 7.50 0.96 0.24
CA HIS A 197 6.50 1.96 0.54
C HIS A 197 5.15 1.45 0.05
N CYS A 198 4.19 1.26 0.96
CA CYS A 198 2.81 0.86 0.67
C CYS A 198 2.76 -0.28 -0.37
N LYS A 199 3.54 -1.34 -0.16
CA LYS A 199 3.75 -2.41 -1.15
C LYS A 199 3.63 -3.80 -0.59
N LEU A 200 4.14 -4.05 0.61
CA LEU A 200 4.13 -5.39 1.19
C LEU A 200 2.70 -5.84 1.47
N HIS A 201 1.81 -4.93 1.88
CA HIS A 201 0.40 -5.27 2.10
C HIS A 201 -0.24 -5.90 0.86
N GLN A 202 0.14 -5.47 -0.35
CA GLN A 202 -0.39 -6.02 -1.61
C GLN A 202 0.03 -7.47 -1.85
N LEU A 203 1.21 -7.85 -1.38
CA LEU A 203 1.75 -9.19 -1.57
C LEU A 203 1.04 -10.21 -0.68
N LEU A 204 0.31 -9.77 0.36
CA LEU A 204 -0.51 -10.64 1.21
C LEU A 204 -1.70 -11.25 0.47
N ALA A 205 -2.01 -10.81 -0.75
CA ALA A 205 -3.06 -11.39 -1.59
C ALA A 205 -2.71 -12.81 -2.08
N ASP A 206 -1.42 -13.15 -2.13
CA ASP A 206 -0.93 -14.49 -2.48
C ASP A 206 0.30 -14.85 -1.64
N ALA A 207 0.12 -15.80 -0.72
CA ALA A 207 1.19 -16.28 0.17
C ALA A 207 2.43 -16.75 -0.60
N ARG A 208 2.27 -17.32 -1.81
CA ARG A 208 3.40 -17.76 -2.64
C ARG A 208 4.19 -16.58 -3.20
N VAL A 209 3.53 -15.46 -3.49
CA VAL A 209 4.20 -14.22 -3.92
C VAL A 209 4.99 -13.65 -2.75
N MET A 210 4.38 -13.55 -1.56
CA MET A 210 5.07 -13.10 -0.34
C MET A 210 6.28 -14.01 0.00
N GLU A 211 6.15 -15.33 -0.15
CA GLU A 211 7.25 -16.26 0.07
C GLU A 211 8.41 -16.00 -0.89
N ARG A 212 8.14 -15.85 -2.20
CA ARG A 212 9.17 -15.50 -3.19
C ARG A 212 9.82 -14.15 -2.89
N GLU A 213 9.05 -13.17 -2.42
CA GLU A 213 9.55 -11.87 -2.00
C GLU A 213 10.60 -11.99 -0.89
N LEU A 214 10.25 -12.71 0.18
CA LEU A 214 11.11 -12.93 1.34
C LEU A 214 12.35 -13.75 0.98
N LEU A 215 12.19 -14.76 0.12
CA LEU A 215 13.32 -15.53 -0.42
C LEU A 215 14.28 -14.65 -1.22
N LYS A 216 13.75 -13.76 -2.08
CA LYS A 216 14.58 -12.84 -2.85
C LYS A 216 15.27 -11.82 -1.95
N LEU A 217 14.60 -11.30 -0.92
CA LEU A 217 15.24 -10.43 0.09
C LEU A 217 16.44 -11.11 0.75
N ARG A 218 16.31 -12.40 1.11
CA ARG A 218 17.44 -13.18 1.65
C ARG A 218 18.58 -13.34 0.65
N GLN A 219 18.26 -13.60 -0.62
CA GLN A 219 19.27 -13.71 -1.68
C GLN A 219 20.03 -12.41 -1.91
N ILE A 220 19.35 -11.27 -1.81
CA ILE A 220 19.96 -9.93 -1.91
C ILE A 220 20.80 -9.63 -0.67
N ASN A 221 20.36 -10.08 0.51
CA ASN A 221 21.00 -9.85 1.80
C ASN A 221 21.31 -8.36 2.08
N PRO A 222 20.31 -7.46 2.01
CA PRO A 222 20.52 -6.02 2.21
C PRO A 222 21.02 -5.69 3.63
N GLU A 223 21.79 -4.61 3.75
CA GLU A 223 22.23 -4.03 5.01
C GLU A 223 21.04 -3.61 5.88
N ILE A 224 19.95 -3.14 5.26
CA ILE A 224 18.71 -2.78 5.94
C ILE A 224 17.51 -2.85 5.00
N VAL A 225 16.37 -3.26 5.54
CA VAL A 225 15.05 -3.19 4.88
C VAL A 225 14.23 -2.15 5.62
N ILE A 226 13.71 -1.17 4.90
CA ILE A 226 12.82 -0.12 5.43
C ILE A 226 11.43 -0.38 4.89
N ILE A 227 10.43 -0.36 5.78
CA ILE A 227 9.04 -0.63 5.48
C ILE A 227 8.21 0.52 6.00
N GLU A 228 7.47 1.15 5.10
CA GLU A 228 6.49 2.18 5.35
C GLU A 228 5.13 1.70 4.88
N GLU A 229 4.17 1.59 5.79
CA GLU A 229 2.86 0.98 5.56
C GLU A 229 1.75 1.70 6.34
N GLN A 230 0.51 1.53 5.90
CA GLN A 230 -0.67 2.00 6.63
C GLN A 230 -0.84 1.24 7.94
N TYR A 231 -1.08 1.99 9.03
CA TYR A 231 -1.46 1.41 10.31
C TYR A 231 -2.97 1.14 10.27
N ALA A 232 -3.37 -0.05 9.81
CA ALA A 232 -4.78 -0.37 9.69
C ALA A 232 -5.03 -1.88 9.71
N ASP A 233 -6.22 -2.29 10.16
CA ASP A 233 -6.64 -3.69 10.20
C ASP A 233 -7.70 -3.96 9.13
N HIS A 234 -7.28 -3.91 7.86
CA HIS A 234 -8.14 -4.06 6.68
C HIS A 234 -8.09 -5.48 6.09
N ASN A 235 -7.50 -6.46 6.79
CA ASN A 235 -7.30 -7.81 6.28
C ASN A 235 -8.09 -8.90 7.02
N ASP A 236 -9.09 -8.51 7.82
CA ASP A 236 -9.98 -9.46 8.49
C ASP A 236 -10.72 -10.33 7.47
N SER A 237 -10.80 -11.64 7.72
CA SER A 237 -11.52 -12.59 6.87
C SER A 237 -13.02 -12.33 6.86
N ASN A 238 -13.58 -11.81 7.96
CA ASN A 238 -14.99 -11.48 8.04
C ASN A 238 -15.27 -10.15 7.33
N PHE A 239 -16.11 -10.20 6.30
CA PHE A 239 -16.41 -9.03 5.47
C PHE A 239 -16.99 -7.85 6.26
N ILE A 240 -17.92 -8.10 7.18
CA ILE A 240 -18.57 -7.04 7.97
C ILE A 240 -17.55 -6.34 8.88
N LYS A 241 -16.73 -7.11 9.61
CA LYS A 241 -15.67 -6.54 10.46
C LYS A 241 -14.68 -5.72 9.63
N ARG A 242 -14.30 -6.21 8.45
CA ARG A 242 -13.40 -5.52 7.53
C ARG A 242 -14.00 -4.20 7.03
N LEU A 243 -15.30 -4.19 6.69
CA LEU A 243 -16.02 -2.97 6.33
C LEU A 243 -16.04 -1.98 7.49
N GLU A 244 -16.36 -2.42 8.71
CA GLU A 244 -16.43 -1.54 9.89
C GLU A 244 -15.06 -0.90 10.19
N LYS A 245 -14.00 -1.71 10.23
CA LYS A 245 -12.63 -1.25 10.47
C LYS A 245 -12.15 -0.29 9.38
N SER A 246 -12.40 -0.62 8.11
CA SER A 246 -12.02 0.28 7.01
C SER A 246 -12.81 1.57 7.00
N PHE A 247 -14.10 1.55 7.29
CA PHE A 247 -14.90 2.77 7.39
C PHE A 247 -14.38 3.67 8.50
N GLN A 248 -14.11 3.13 9.69
CA GLN A 248 -13.54 3.89 10.80
C GLN A 248 -12.20 4.53 10.43
N TYR A 249 -11.31 3.80 9.75
CA TYR A 249 -10.04 4.34 9.28
C TYR A 249 -10.24 5.49 8.28
N TYR A 250 -10.92 5.25 7.15
CA TYR A 250 -11.03 6.26 6.09
C TYR A 250 -11.94 7.44 6.44
N PHE A 251 -12.93 7.26 7.32
CA PHE A 251 -13.81 8.35 7.72
C PHE A 251 -13.11 9.37 8.64
N ASN A 252 -12.08 8.91 9.37
CA ASN A 252 -11.22 9.74 10.21
C ASN A 252 -9.99 10.27 9.45
N PHE A 253 -9.74 9.74 8.24
CA PHE A 253 -8.63 10.13 7.37
C PHE A 253 -9.04 11.30 6.46
N LEU A 254 -8.88 12.54 6.96
CA LEU A 254 -9.42 13.74 6.31
C LEU A 254 -8.37 14.72 5.78
N GLU A 255 -7.10 14.32 5.70
CA GLU A 255 -6.08 15.19 5.12
C GLU A 255 -6.24 15.28 3.60
N PHE A 256 -6.51 16.49 3.12
CA PHE A 256 -6.93 16.81 1.75
C PHE A 256 -6.01 16.24 0.65
N TYR A 257 -4.73 16.10 0.93
CA TYR A 257 -3.76 15.60 -0.04
C TYR A 257 -3.92 14.10 -0.30
N GLU A 258 -4.33 13.32 0.70
CA GLU A 258 -4.36 11.86 0.69
C GLU A 258 -5.74 11.29 0.29
N PHE A 259 -6.71 12.19 0.15
CA PHE A 259 -8.08 11.86 -0.23
C PHE A 259 -8.19 11.17 -1.60
N MET A 260 -7.31 11.50 -2.56
CA MET A 260 -7.32 10.91 -3.91
C MET A 260 -7.07 9.39 -3.92
N TYR A 261 -6.51 8.83 -2.84
CA TYR A 261 -6.16 7.42 -2.70
C TYR A 261 -7.26 6.60 -2.01
N CYS A 262 -8.14 7.26 -1.27
CA CYS A 262 -9.17 6.59 -0.48
C CYS A 262 -10.10 5.77 -1.37
N ARG A 263 -10.56 6.32 -2.51
CA ARG A 263 -11.53 5.64 -3.37
C ARG A 263 -10.99 4.31 -3.93
N PRO A 264 -9.83 4.24 -4.62
CA PRO A 264 -9.30 2.97 -5.11
C PRO A 264 -9.13 1.93 -4.01
N GLN A 265 -8.66 2.34 -2.83
CA GLN A 265 -8.43 1.42 -1.72
C GLN A 265 -9.73 0.89 -1.13
N ILE A 266 -10.70 1.76 -0.80
CA ILE A 266 -12.02 1.38 -0.28
C ILE A 266 -12.71 0.42 -1.24
N VAL A 267 -12.70 0.73 -2.54
CA VAL A 267 -13.30 -0.11 -3.57
C VAL A 267 -12.65 -1.49 -3.62
N ASN A 268 -11.34 -1.60 -3.41
CA ASN A 268 -10.68 -2.90 -3.38
C ASN A 268 -10.95 -3.67 -2.07
N ILE A 269 -10.87 -3.02 -0.91
CA ILE A 269 -11.07 -3.63 0.42
C ILE A 269 -12.48 -4.23 0.56
N VAL A 270 -13.50 -3.50 0.09
CA VAL A 270 -14.92 -3.84 0.27
C VAL A 270 -15.48 -4.56 -0.96
N GLY A 271 -15.07 -4.15 -2.16
CA GLY A 271 -15.63 -4.64 -3.43
C GLY A 271 -15.00 -5.91 -3.97
N CYS A 272 -13.75 -6.23 -3.61
CA CYS A 272 -13.01 -7.38 -4.13
C CYS A 272 -12.85 -8.46 -3.04
N GLU A 273 -12.51 -9.69 -3.44
CA GLU A 273 -12.16 -10.82 -2.55
C GLU A 273 -11.03 -11.65 -3.14
N GLY A 274 -10.48 -12.56 -2.35
CA GLY A 274 -9.45 -13.50 -2.81
C GLY A 274 -8.22 -12.78 -3.35
N THR A 275 -7.67 -13.25 -4.48
CA THR A 275 -6.45 -12.69 -5.09
C THR A 275 -6.67 -11.31 -5.73
N ASP A 276 -7.92 -10.93 -6.01
CA ASP A 276 -8.25 -9.63 -6.59
C ASP A 276 -8.26 -8.52 -5.52
N ARG A 277 -8.39 -8.88 -4.24
CA ARG A 277 -8.25 -7.96 -3.11
C ARG A 277 -6.78 -7.82 -2.73
N LEU A 278 -6.16 -6.73 -3.17
CA LEU A 278 -4.76 -6.40 -2.91
C LEU A 278 -4.57 -5.53 -1.66
N GLU A 279 -5.53 -4.67 -1.33
CA GLU A 279 -5.43 -3.75 -0.20
C GLU A 279 -5.69 -4.50 1.11
N ARG A 280 -4.61 -5.06 1.68
CA ARG A 280 -4.63 -5.99 2.83
C ARG A 280 -3.80 -5.46 4.00
N HIS A 281 -4.07 -4.22 4.40
CA HIS A 281 -3.37 -3.58 5.52
C HIS A 281 -3.48 -4.40 6.81
N GLN A 282 -2.37 -4.40 7.56
CA GLN A 282 -2.24 -5.08 8.85
C GLN A 282 -1.80 -4.11 9.93
N THR A 283 -2.17 -4.41 11.16
CA THR A 283 -1.66 -3.72 12.35
C THR A 283 -0.14 -3.87 12.46
N LEU A 284 0.52 -2.94 13.16
CA LEU A 284 1.95 -3.02 13.41
C LEU A 284 2.34 -4.34 14.10
N ALA A 285 1.53 -4.82 15.04
CA ALA A 285 1.78 -6.10 15.73
C ALA A 285 1.80 -7.30 14.76
N GLN A 286 0.85 -7.34 13.81
CA GLN A 286 0.79 -8.37 12.78
C GLN A 286 2.01 -8.32 11.86
N TRP A 287 2.39 -7.13 11.37
CA TRP A 287 3.60 -6.94 10.56
C TRP A 287 4.86 -7.40 11.28
N ARG A 288 5.05 -6.98 12.53
CA ARG A 288 6.22 -7.37 13.35
C ARG A 288 6.29 -8.88 13.54
N SER A 289 5.15 -9.53 13.78
CA SER A 289 5.09 -10.98 13.92
C SER A 289 5.47 -11.68 12.62
N LEU A 290 4.93 -11.23 11.47
CA LEU A 290 5.24 -11.78 10.15
C LEU A 290 6.73 -11.65 9.82
N LEU A 291 7.31 -10.47 10.05
CA LEU A 291 8.71 -10.19 9.72
C LEU A 291 9.66 -10.98 10.62
N ARG A 292 9.39 -11.05 11.94
CA ARG A 292 10.19 -11.85 12.89
C ARG A 292 10.13 -13.34 12.59
N ALA A 293 8.95 -13.87 12.28
CA ALA A 293 8.79 -15.28 11.88
C ALA A 293 9.61 -15.62 10.62
N ASN A 294 9.96 -14.60 9.83
CA ASN A 294 10.77 -14.73 8.63
C ASN A 294 12.22 -14.26 8.81
N GLY A 295 12.74 -14.21 10.04
CA GLY A 295 14.15 -13.92 10.29
C GLY A 295 14.55 -12.48 10.03
N LEU A 296 13.61 -11.54 10.09
CA LEU A 296 13.89 -10.11 10.14
C LEU A 296 13.89 -9.63 11.60
N LEU A 297 15.01 -9.07 12.04
CA LEU A 297 15.16 -8.42 13.34
C LEU A 297 14.89 -6.92 13.22
N PRO A 298 14.10 -6.34 14.15
CA PRO A 298 13.84 -4.91 14.14
C PRO A 298 15.11 -4.13 14.45
N VAL A 299 15.32 -3.05 13.70
CA VAL A 299 16.29 -1.99 13.98
C VAL A 299 15.49 -0.81 14.54
N PRO A 300 15.70 -0.45 15.82
CA PRO A 300 14.96 0.66 16.42
C PRO A 300 15.17 1.96 15.65
N LEU A 301 14.06 2.61 15.31
CA LEU A 301 14.00 3.97 14.78
C LEU A 301 13.61 4.93 15.89
N ALA A 302 14.16 6.15 15.88
CA ALA A 302 13.81 7.20 16.82
C ALA A 302 12.94 8.25 16.12
N PRO A 303 11.78 8.66 16.68
CA PRO A 303 10.98 9.72 16.10
C PRO A 303 11.73 11.06 16.15
N ASP A 304 11.41 11.96 15.21
CA ASP A 304 12.01 13.29 15.21
C ASP A 304 11.39 14.19 16.28
N ILE A 305 12.23 14.96 16.98
CA ILE A 305 11.79 15.81 18.08
C ILE A 305 10.91 16.94 17.51
N GLY A 306 9.63 16.97 17.90
CA GLY A 306 8.68 18.01 17.49
C GLY A 306 7.87 17.71 16.23
N SER A 307 8.03 16.51 15.64
CA SER A 307 7.23 16.03 14.50
C SER A 307 5.80 15.61 14.86
N GLY A 308 5.55 15.27 16.13
CA GLY A 308 4.31 14.60 16.55
C GLY A 308 4.35 13.08 16.38
N ASP A 309 5.42 12.54 15.79
CA ASP A 309 5.62 11.11 15.62
C ASP A 309 5.84 10.39 16.96
N ILE A 310 5.27 9.20 17.12
CA ILE A 310 5.42 8.39 18.33
C ILE A 310 6.29 7.16 18.06
N GLU A 311 7.07 6.77 19.07
CA GLU A 311 7.81 5.50 19.05
C GLU A 311 6.90 4.38 19.57
N ASP A 312 6.80 3.30 18.79
CA ASP A 312 6.12 2.07 19.19
C ASP A 312 7.00 0.85 18.85
N ASN A 313 7.64 0.30 19.88
CA ASN A 313 8.38 -0.95 19.82
C ASN A 313 9.54 -0.98 18.77
N GLY A 314 10.21 0.15 18.59
CA GLY A 314 11.30 0.39 17.64
C GLY A 314 10.83 0.82 16.25
N CYS A 315 9.53 1.08 16.09
CA CYS A 315 8.94 1.64 14.88
C CYS A 315 8.48 3.07 15.17
N VAL A 316 8.41 3.90 14.14
CA VAL A 316 7.85 5.25 14.26
C VAL A 316 6.45 5.24 13.66
N VAL A 317 5.47 5.73 14.41
CA VAL A 317 4.07 5.76 14.01
C VAL A 317 3.63 7.21 13.86
N PHE A 318 3.02 7.52 12.72
CA PHE A 318 2.42 8.81 12.45
C PHE A 318 0.95 8.80 12.89
N GLN A 319 0.58 9.81 13.67
CA GLN A 319 -0.75 9.99 14.22
C GLN A 319 -1.25 11.40 13.92
N ASN A 320 -2.51 11.54 13.50
CA ASN A 320 -3.21 12.83 13.50
C ASN A 320 -4.20 12.88 14.69
N ASP A 321 -4.85 14.04 14.89
CA ASP A 321 -5.82 14.22 15.98
C ASP A 321 -6.97 13.18 15.97
N ASP A 322 -7.24 12.57 14.81
CA ASP A 322 -8.34 11.64 14.57
C ASP A 322 -7.92 10.13 14.54
N GLY A 323 -6.62 9.81 14.62
CA GLY A 323 -6.13 8.42 14.69
C GLY A 323 -4.73 8.15 14.16
N LEU A 324 -4.29 6.89 14.30
CA LEU A 324 -3.02 6.39 13.74
C LEU A 324 -3.19 6.14 12.24
N LEU A 325 -2.26 6.64 11.44
CA LEU A 325 -2.39 6.61 9.98
C LEU A 325 -1.40 5.65 9.34
N HIS A 326 -0.13 5.76 9.69
CA HIS A 326 0.97 5.04 9.05
C HIS A 326 2.07 4.71 10.05
N PHE A 327 2.92 3.75 9.71
CA PHE A 327 4.13 3.48 10.46
C PHE A 327 5.31 3.27 9.52
N THR A 328 6.49 3.59 10.04
CA THR A 328 7.77 3.24 9.45
C THR A 328 8.56 2.34 10.38
N SER A 329 9.20 1.32 9.82
CA SER A 329 9.99 0.35 10.55
C SER A 329 11.23 -0.04 9.75
N ALA A 330 12.31 -0.38 10.45
CA ALA A 330 13.55 -0.82 9.84
C ALA A 330 13.95 -2.21 10.35
N TRP A 331 14.59 -2.99 9.49
CA TRP A 331 14.82 -4.41 9.72
C TRP A 331 16.14 -4.90 9.15
N LYS A 332 16.75 -5.89 9.80
CA LYS A 332 17.93 -6.61 9.33
C LYS A 332 17.64 -8.10 9.24
N LEU A 333 18.22 -8.76 8.23
CA LEU A 333 18.14 -10.21 8.11
C LEU A 333 19.08 -10.87 9.12
N THR A 334 18.64 -11.98 9.71
CA THR A 334 19.50 -12.84 10.52
C THR A 334 20.33 -13.77 9.63
N ASP A 335 21.60 -13.98 9.98
CA ASP A 335 22.46 -14.99 9.37
C ASP A 335 22.03 -16.44 9.72
N ALA A 336 21.08 -16.61 10.64
CA ALA A 336 20.60 -17.92 11.08
C ALA A 336 19.86 -18.65 9.95
N VAL A 337 20.52 -19.65 9.37
CA VAL A 337 20.04 -20.50 8.26
C VAL A 337 18.89 -21.44 8.70
N ASP A 338 18.63 -21.59 10.01
CA ASP A 338 17.96 -22.80 10.52
C ASP A 338 16.48 -22.67 10.93
N HIS A 339 15.84 -21.52 10.79
CA HIS A 339 14.43 -21.35 11.21
C HIS A 339 13.52 -20.76 10.13
N PHE A 340 13.83 -20.99 8.85
CA PHE A 340 12.83 -20.75 7.82
C PHE A 340 11.76 -21.84 7.88
N ASN A 341 10.71 -21.59 8.63
CA ASN A 341 9.48 -22.35 8.53
C ASN A 341 8.42 -21.48 7.83
N PRO A 342 8.33 -21.52 6.48
CA PRO A 342 7.32 -20.78 5.74
C PRO A 342 5.89 -21.23 6.08
N ILE A 343 5.74 -22.33 6.82
CA ILE A 343 4.47 -22.95 7.19
C ILE A 343 4.10 -22.65 8.65
N SER A 344 5.02 -22.16 9.51
CA SER A 344 4.66 -21.75 10.88
C SER A 344 4.01 -20.35 10.90
N TYR A 345 3.05 -20.13 10.02
CA TYR A 345 2.03 -19.10 10.23
C TYR A 345 1.03 -19.68 11.22
N ASN A 346 1.30 -19.49 12.53
CA ASN A 346 0.19 -19.50 13.46
C ASN A 346 -0.77 -18.40 13.01
N PRO A 347 -2.07 -18.70 12.82
CA PRO A 347 -3.03 -17.67 12.48
C PRO A 347 -3.09 -16.70 13.66
N ILE A 348 -2.38 -15.58 13.53
CA ILE A 348 -2.69 -14.38 14.29
C ILE A 348 -4.17 -14.15 14.02
N GLN A 349 -4.99 -13.95 15.05
CA GLN A 349 -6.41 -13.62 14.87
C GLN A 349 -6.56 -12.55 13.78
N GLY A 350 -7.23 -12.91 12.68
CA GLY A 350 -7.44 -12.04 11.52
C GLY A 350 -6.52 -12.27 10.31
N PHE A 351 -5.48 -13.10 10.40
CA PHE A 351 -4.71 -13.52 9.22
C PHE A 351 -5.38 -14.73 8.56
N ASN A 352 -5.82 -14.58 7.31
CA ASN A 352 -6.28 -15.70 6.48
C ASN A 352 -5.10 -16.23 5.65
N PRO A 353 -4.49 -17.38 6.00
CA PRO A 353 -3.42 -17.99 5.21
C PRO A 353 -3.92 -18.56 3.86
N ASN A 354 -5.23 -18.56 3.62
CA ASN A 354 -5.84 -19.13 2.44
C ASN A 354 -6.96 -18.21 1.89
N PRO A 355 -6.61 -17.20 1.05
CA PRO A 355 -7.55 -16.22 0.50
C PRO A 355 -8.74 -16.86 -0.25
N ALA A 356 -8.62 -18.12 -0.67
CA ALA A 356 -9.67 -18.91 -1.30
C ALA A 356 -10.84 -19.30 -0.38
N LEU A 357 -10.70 -19.13 0.94
CA LEU A 357 -11.70 -19.45 1.98
C LEU A 357 -12.40 -18.19 2.55
N GLU A 358 -12.21 -17.02 1.95
CA GLU A 358 -12.90 -15.79 2.36
C GLU A 358 -14.41 -15.89 2.07
N ASP A 359 -15.25 -15.16 2.82
CA ASP A 359 -16.70 -15.11 2.63
C ASP A 359 -17.03 -14.63 1.20
N THR A 360 -17.18 -15.57 0.28
CA THR A 360 -17.61 -15.30 -1.09
C THR A 360 -19.11 -15.06 -1.10
N VAL A 361 -19.54 -13.85 -1.43
CA VAL A 361 -20.94 -13.60 -1.82
C VAL A 361 -21.13 -14.21 -3.21
N ARG A 362 -22.23 -14.95 -3.42
CA ARG A 362 -22.58 -15.41 -4.77
C ARG A 362 -22.84 -14.18 -5.64
N THR A 363 -21.99 -14.00 -6.64
CA THR A 363 -22.12 -12.89 -7.59
C THR A 363 -23.39 -13.07 -8.42
N LEU A 364 -24.10 -11.97 -8.67
CA LEU A 364 -25.22 -11.99 -9.61
C LEU A 364 -24.73 -12.46 -10.98
N GLN A 365 -25.30 -13.55 -11.49
CA GLN A 365 -25.11 -13.92 -12.88
C GLN A 365 -25.88 -12.92 -13.73
N VAL A 366 -25.15 -12.00 -14.37
CA VAL A 366 -25.71 -11.24 -15.48
C VAL A 366 -25.82 -12.21 -16.63
N ASP A 367 -27.06 -12.65 -16.90
CA ASP A 367 -27.37 -13.47 -18.07
C ASP A 367 -26.89 -12.68 -19.30
N ARG A 368 -25.83 -13.15 -19.96
CA ARG A 368 -25.32 -12.54 -21.19
C ARG A 368 -26.25 -12.91 -22.34
N GLN A 369 -27.51 -12.48 -22.27
CA GLN A 369 -28.43 -12.54 -23.40
C GLN A 369 -28.20 -11.31 -24.27
N ASP A 370 -27.82 -11.59 -25.51
CA ASP A 370 -27.67 -10.75 -26.70
C ASP A 370 -27.42 -9.23 -26.55
N PRO A 371 -26.38 -8.67 -27.20
CA PRO A 371 -26.05 -7.24 -27.17
C PRO A 371 -27.18 -6.28 -27.59
N GLU A 372 -28.22 -6.78 -28.26
CA GLU A 372 -29.37 -5.98 -28.71
C GLU A 372 -30.42 -5.74 -27.61
N SER A 373 -30.38 -6.45 -26.49
CA SER A 373 -31.31 -6.23 -25.35
C SER A 373 -30.86 -5.09 -24.42
N LEU A 374 -29.59 -4.67 -24.50
CA LEU A 374 -28.98 -3.63 -23.66
C LEU A 374 -29.47 -2.20 -24.00
N THR A 375 -30.13 -2.00 -25.13
CA THR A 375 -30.77 -0.72 -25.48
C THR A 375 -32.13 -0.53 -24.82
N ALA A 376 -32.84 -1.61 -24.48
CA ALA A 376 -34.16 -1.54 -23.83
C ALA A 376 -34.07 -1.39 -22.30
N SER A 377 -33.04 -1.96 -21.67
CA SER A 377 -32.86 -1.95 -20.20
C SER A 377 -32.22 -0.66 -19.67
N ARG A 378 -31.66 0.18 -20.55
CA ARG A 378 -31.14 1.52 -20.20
C ARG A 378 -32.22 2.56 -19.86
N GLN A 379 -33.51 2.21 -19.98
CA GLN A 379 -34.64 3.12 -19.68
C GLN A 379 -35.31 2.91 -18.31
N LYS A 380 -34.80 2.04 -17.44
CA LYS A 380 -35.35 1.85 -16.08
C LYS A 380 -34.32 2.06 -14.98
N MET A 381 -33.75 3.27 -14.92
CA MET A 381 -33.27 3.88 -13.68
C MET A 381 -33.09 5.38 -13.96
N PRO A 382 -33.74 6.29 -13.20
CA PRO A 382 -33.54 7.71 -13.40
C PRO A 382 -32.13 8.07 -12.95
N ILE A 383 -31.24 8.32 -13.92
CA ILE A 383 -30.02 9.06 -13.68
C ILE A 383 -30.44 10.42 -13.11
N ALA A 384 -30.23 10.63 -11.82
CA ALA A 384 -30.41 11.92 -11.17
C ALA A 384 -29.59 12.97 -11.92
N ARG A 385 -30.26 13.78 -12.73
CA ARG A 385 -29.69 14.98 -13.31
C ARG A 385 -29.40 15.93 -12.15
N ARG A 386 -28.13 16.33 -11.98
CA ARG A 386 -27.72 17.45 -11.12
C ARG A 386 -28.53 18.70 -11.48
N PRO A 387 -28.99 19.52 -10.51
CA PRO A 387 -29.21 20.93 -10.76
C PRO A 387 -27.85 21.66 -10.83
N HIS A 388 -27.81 22.72 -11.63
CA HIS A 388 -26.65 23.53 -11.97
C HIS A 388 -25.90 24.14 -10.79
#